data_AF-Q3ZA98-F1
#
_entry.id   AF-Q3ZA98-F1
#
_cell.length_a   1.000
_cell.length_b   1.000
_cell.length_c   1.000
_cell.angle_alpha   90.00
_cell.angle_beta   90.00
_cell.angle_gamma   90.00
#
_symmetry.space_group_name_H-M   'P 1'
#
loop_
_entity.id
_entity.type
_entity.pdbx_description
1 polymer ?
#
loop_
_entity_poly.entity_id
_entity_poly.type
_entity_poly.pdbx_seq_one_letter_code
_entity_poly.pdbx_strand_id
1 'polypeptide(L)'
;MSIYLNPEKNRIPALLTLAVIGSVWGLLEMALGGFLHAIHFTYQGAVMGGLAISLMAIFMSITRKPALIPLLGVIAAAFKPFSALIFGEPVFSAYVINPAVAIIMEAVAFGAVAFIFKKAMEKHLLAQITTGFLSGALGIVLYAVIASVFGMGKWPMLDMAGKIDTIISTGWPVALAGSITLAIGYYLGKFGMPKLANFKTSYPRAYYITSAVTVISCWVIPAVFHLGG
;
A
#
# COMPACT_ATOMS: atom_id res chain seq x y z
N MET A 1 -30.65 0.51 -16.77
CA MET A 1 -29.96 0.60 -18.08
C MET A 1 -28.49 0.29 -17.88
N SER A 2 -28.12 -0.97 -18.07
CA SER A 2 -26.77 -1.51 -17.84
C SER A 2 -25.87 -1.12 -19.01
N ILE A 3 -25.04 -0.09 -18.84
CA ILE A 3 -23.94 0.17 -19.76
C ILE A 3 -22.90 -0.92 -19.50
N TYR A 4 -22.90 -1.95 -20.35
CA TYR A 4 -21.80 -2.89 -20.47
C TYR A 4 -20.52 -2.10 -20.79
N LEU A 5 -19.72 -1.86 -19.76
CA LEU A 5 -18.40 -1.27 -19.86
C LEU A 5 -17.49 -2.23 -20.63
N ASN A 6 -17.20 -1.90 -21.88
CA ASN A 6 -16.19 -2.59 -22.67
C ASN A 6 -14.84 -2.57 -21.92
N PRO A 7 -14.27 -3.73 -21.53
CA PRO A 7 -13.12 -3.82 -20.65
C PRO A 7 -11.84 -3.20 -21.24
N GLU A 8 -11.73 -3.09 -22.57
CA GLU A 8 -10.58 -2.45 -23.23
C GLU A 8 -10.58 -0.93 -23.12
N LYS A 9 -11.77 -0.29 -23.08
CA LYS A 9 -11.92 1.18 -23.02
C LYS A 9 -11.64 1.77 -21.63
N ASN A 10 -11.37 0.92 -20.63
CA ASN A 10 -11.21 1.29 -19.21
C ASN A 10 -9.77 1.15 -18.67
N ARG A 11 -8.74 1.09 -19.52
CA ARG A 11 -7.33 1.01 -19.06
C ARG A 11 -6.81 2.32 -18.46
N ILE A 12 -7.09 3.45 -19.11
CA ILE A 12 -6.66 4.79 -18.66
C ILE A 12 -7.12 5.11 -17.23
N PRO A 13 -8.41 4.95 -16.85
CA PRO A 13 -8.82 5.23 -15.47
C PRO A 13 -8.19 4.29 -14.43
N ALA A 14 -7.85 3.05 -14.80
CA ALA A 14 -7.17 2.14 -13.87
C ALA A 14 -5.72 2.57 -13.61
N LEU A 15 -4.99 2.98 -14.64
CA LEU A 15 -3.60 3.49 -14.51
C LEU A 15 -3.55 4.83 -13.77
N LEU A 16 -4.53 5.71 -13.99
CA LEU A 16 -4.61 6.96 -13.24
C LEU A 16 -4.93 6.70 -11.76
N THR A 17 -5.87 5.81 -11.47
CA THR A 17 -6.20 5.42 -10.08
C THR A 17 -4.99 4.77 -9.40
N LEU A 18 -4.26 3.93 -10.13
CA LEU A 18 -2.99 3.33 -9.69
C LEU A 18 -1.97 4.41 -9.33
N ALA A 19 -1.75 5.40 -10.21
CA ALA A 19 -0.81 6.49 -9.98
C ALA A 19 -1.21 7.34 -8.76
N VAL A 20 -2.48 7.71 -8.64
CA VAL A 20 -2.99 8.52 -7.52
C VAL A 20 -2.87 7.78 -6.20
N ILE A 21 -3.44 6.57 -6.08
CA ILE A 21 -3.44 5.83 -4.81
C ILE A 21 -2.02 5.39 -4.44
N GLY A 22 -1.21 4.94 -5.40
CA GLY A 22 0.19 4.60 -5.17
C GLY A 22 1.01 5.79 -4.68
N SER A 23 0.82 6.99 -5.25
CA SER A 23 1.53 8.20 -4.82
C SER A 23 1.09 8.67 -3.43
N VAL A 24 -0.21 8.58 -3.12
CA VAL A 24 -0.72 8.88 -1.78
C VAL A 24 -0.17 7.91 -0.74
N TRP A 25 -0.13 6.61 -1.07
CA TRP A 25 0.49 5.60 -0.20
C TRP A 25 1.97 5.89 0.03
N GLY A 26 2.73 6.14 -1.03
CA GLY A 26 4.16 6.46 -0.93
C GLY A 26 4.44 7.70 -0.07
N LEU A 27 3.65 8.77 -0.23
CA LEU A 27 3.77 9.98 0.58
C LEU A 27 3.48 9.68 2.06
N LEU A 28 2.44 8.92 2.38
CA LEU A 28 2.13 8.49 3.75
C LEU A 28 3.25 7.64 4.34
N GLU A 29 3.78 6.70 3.57
CA GLU A 29 4.92 5.87 3.97
C GLU A 29 6.17 6.66 4.29
N MET A 30 6.44 7.69 3.51
CA MET A 30 7.57 8.56 3.71
C MET A 30 7.37 9.48 4.93
N ALA A 31 6.23 10.16 5.00
CA ALA A 31 5.96 11.15 6.04
C ALA A 31 5.56 10.51 7.38
N LEU A 32 4.48 9.73 7.40
CA LEU A 32 3.98 9.09 8.61
C LEU A 32 4.92 7.95 9.05
N GLY A 33 5.40 7.14 8.11
CA GLY A 33 6.36 6.07 8.44
C GLY A 33 7.66 6.63 9.02
N GLY A 34 8.18 7.72 8.44
CA GLY A 34 9.34 8.42 8.97
C GLY A 34 9.09 9.03 10.36
N PHE A 35 7.95 9.68 10.55
CA PHE A 35 7.55 10.23 11.85
C PHE A 35 7.42 9.16 12.94
N LEU A 36 6.73 8.04 12.65
CA LEU A 36 6.58 6.94 13.60
C LEU A 36 7.93 6.32 13.99
N HIS A 37 8.89 6.29 13.06
CA HIS A 37 10.25 5.87 13.35
C HIS A 37 10.96 6.84 14.28
N ALA A 38 10.85 8.15 14.03
CA ALA A 38 11.50 9.18 14.85
C ALA A 38 11.05 9.14 16.33
N ILE A 39 9.77 8.85 16.57
CA ILE A 39 9.23 8.69 17.94
C ILE A 39 9.39 7.28 18.52
N HIS A 40 10.10 6.38 17.83
CA HIS A 40 10.33 4.99 18.24
C HIS A 40 9.03 4.21 18.54
N PHE A 41 7.99 4.42 17.73
CA PHE A 41 6.70 3.79 17.96
C PHE A 41 6.75 2.27 17.71
N THR A 42 6.49 1.47 18.74
CA THR A 42 6.60 0.00 18.73
C THR A 42 5.76 -0.66 17.63
N TYR A 43 4.54 -0.17 17.40
CA TYR A 43 3.57 -0.79 16.48
C TYR A 43 3.52 -0.11 15.11
N GLN A 44 4.62 0.53 14.68
CA GLN A 44 4.68 1.23 13.39
C GLN A 44 4.25 0.34 12.22
N GLY A 45 4.66 -0.94 12.21
CA GLY A 45 4.29 -1.88 11.16
C GLY A 45 2.78 -2.12 11.08
N ALA A 46 2.09 -2.21 12.22
CA ALA A 46 0.64 -2.42 12.25
C ALA A 46 -0.13 -1.21 11.69
N VAL A 47 0.30 0.00 12.05
CA VAL A 47 -0.31 1.24 11.56
C VAL A 47 -0.08 1.38 10.06
N MET A 48 1.18 1.25 9.61
CA MET A 48 1.54 1.44 8.21
C MET A 48 0.99 0.33 7.31
N GLY A 49 1.12 -0.93 7.71
CA GLY A 49 0.54 -2.06 6.98
C GLY A 49 -0.99 -2.04 6.98
N GLY A 50 -1.62 -1.61 8.07
CA GLY A 50 -3.06 -1.38 8.11
C GLY A 50 -3.51 -0.31 7.10
N LEU A 51 -2.80 0.81 7.03
CA LEU A 51 -3.06 1.88 6.07
C LEU A 51 -2.84 1.42 4.62
N ALA A 52 -1.75 0.73 4.35
CA ALA A 52 -1.42 0.14 3.07
C ALA A 52 -2.53 -0.81 2.58
N ILE A 53 -2.95 -1.77 3.41
CA ILE A 53 -4.07 -2.69 3.13
C ILE A 53 -5.36 -1.92 2.83
N SER A 54 -5.66 -0.84 3.56
CA SER A 54 -6.83 0.01 3.30
C SER A 54 -6.78 0.66 1.91
N LEU A 55 -5.64 1.25 1.55
CA LEU A 55 -5.44 1.91 0.24
C LEU A 55 -5.52 0.90 -0.91
N MET A 56 -4.92 -0.29 -0.75
CA MET A 56 -5.02 -1.38 -1.71
C MET A 56 -6.47 -1.89 -1.83
N ALA A 57 -7.23 -1.94 -0.73
CA ALA A 57 -8.65 -2.29 -0.74
C ALA A 57 -9.51 -1.23 -1.46
N ILE A 58 -9.23 0.07 -1.24
CA ILE A 58 -9.86 1.17 -2.00
C ILE A 58 -9.60 0.96 -3.49
N PHE A 59 -8.34 0.79 -3.89
CA PHE A 59 -7.97 0.54 -5.29
C PHE A 59 -8.69 -0.68 -5.87
N MET A 60 -8.73 -1.78 -5.13
CA MET A 60 -9.36 -3.03 -5.56
C MET A 60 -10.88 -2.89 -5.72
N SER A 61 -11.54 -2.14 -4.84
CA SER A 61 -12.99 -1.90 -4.92
C SER A 61 -13.38 -1.07 -6.15
N ILE A 62 -12.52 -0.12 -6.55
CA ILE A 62 -12.71 0.78 -7.71
C ILE A 62 -12.37 0.07 -9.02
N THR A 63 -11.19 -0.55 -9.10
CA THR A 63 -10.66 -1.07 -10.38
C THR A 63 -10.98 -2.53 -10.64
N ARG A 64 -11.25 -3.32 -9.58
CA ARG A 64 -11.46 -4.76 -9.63
C ARG A 64 -10.31 -5.55 -10.27
N LYS A 65 -9.09 -4.99 -10.27
CA LYS A 65 -7.89 -5.54 -10.92
C LYS A 65 -6.79 -5.86 -9.88
N PRO A 66 -6.88 -7.01 -9.18
CA PRO A 66 -5.91 -7.36 -8.13
C PRO A 66 -4.50 -7.56 -8.69
N ALA A 67 -4.36 -7.96 -9.96
CA ALA A 67 -3.08 -8.10 -10.64
C ALA A 67 -2.28 -6.79 -10.77
N LEU A 68 -2.91 -5.62 -10.61
CA LEU A 68 -2.22 -4.32 -10.65
C LEU A 68 -1.73 -3.85 -9.27
N ILE A 69 -2.10 -4.54 -8.19
CA ILE A 69 -1.76 -4.13 -6.83
C ILE A 69 -0.25 -4.17 -6.55
N PRO A 70 0.54 -5.16 -7.02
CA PRO A 70 2.00 -5.11 -6.86
C PRO A 70 2.62 -3.82 -7.42
N LEU A 71 2.06 -3.29 -8.51
CA LEU A 71 2.52 -2.03 -9.10
C LEU A 71 2.18 -0.80 -8.23
N LEU A 72 1.11 -0.83 -7.41
CA LEU A 72 0.91 0.19 -6.36
C LEU A 72 2.07 0.17 -5.37
N GLY A 73 2.47 -1.02 -4.92
CA GLY A 73 3.59 -1.19 -4.00
C GLY A 73 4.90 -0.66 -4.57
N VAL A 74 5.17 -0.88 -5.85
CA VAL A 74 6.35 -0.32 -6.53
C VAL A 74 6.33 1.21 -6.55
N ILE A 75 5.17 1.81 -6.88
CA ILE A 75 5.03 3.27 -6.87
C ILE A 75 5.24 3.80 -5.44
N ALA A 76 4.63 3.17 -4.43
CA ALA A 76 4.77 3.60 -3.04
C ALA A 76 6.21 3.43 -2.52
N ALA A 77 6.87 2.32 -2.83
CA ALA A 77 8.26 2.06 -2.44
C ALA A 77 9.25 3.04 -3.07
N ALA A 78 8.96 3.56 -4.27
CA ALA A 78 9.77 4.58 -4.93
C ALA A 78 9.81 5.93 -4.16
N PHE A 79 8.94 6.12 -3.16
CA PHE A 79 9.02 7.29 -2.27
C PHE A 79 10.04 7.13 -1.14
N LYS A 80 10.47 5.91 -0.80
CA LYS A 80 11.39 5.71 0.34
C LYS A 80 12.75 6.39 0.21
N PRO A 81 13.37 6.55 -0.97
CA PRO A 81 14.56 7.38 -1.11
C PRO A 81 14.38 8.83 -0.62
N PHE A 82 13.17 9.40 -0.69
CA PHE A 82 12.90 10.73 -0.12
C PHE A 82 12.97 10.75 1.41
N SER A 83 12.68 9.64 2.09
CA SER A 83 12.91 9.53 3.54
C SER A 83 14.41 9.70 3.86
N ALA A 84 15.30 9.14 3.06
CA ALA A 84 16.75 9.37 3.23
C ALA A 84 17.10 10.86 3.12
N LEU A 85 16.51 11.56 2.14
CA LEU A 85 16.73 12.99 1.93
C LEU A 85 16.19 13.87 3.06
N ILE A 86 15.02 13.51 3.63
CA ILE A 86 14.37 14.29 4.70
C ILE A 86 15.02 14.03 6.06
N PHE A 87 15.43 12.79 6.34
CA PHE A 87 15.97 12.39 7.64
C PHE A 87 17.51 12.35 7.68
N GLY A 88 18.19 12.69 6.58
CA GLY A 88 19.65 12.77 6.53
C GLY A 88 20.36 11.41 6.52
N GLU A 89 19.66 10.36 6.10
CA GLU A 89 20.18 8.98 6.08
C GLU A 89 20.72 8.61 4.68
N PRO A 90 21.70 7.70 4.56
CA PRO A 90 22.14 7.20 3.27
C PRO A 90 20.99 6.54 2.48
N VAL A 91 20.91 6.81 1.16
CA VAL A 91 19.85 6.28 0.29
C VAL A 91 19.81 4.74 0.27
N PHE A 92 20.96 4.09 0.46
CA PHE A 92 21.09 2.63 0.51
C PHE A 92 21.16 2.08 1.95
N SER A 93 20.80 2.89 2.95
CA SER A 93 20.73 2.41 4.33
C SER A 93 19.61 1.38 4.51
N ALA A 94 19.74 0.57 5.56
CA ALA A 94 18.68 -0.33 6.00
C ALA A 94 17.37 0.42 6.32
N TYR A 95 17.45 1.70 6.69
CA TYR A 95 16.30 2.56 6.94
C TYR A 95 15.45 2.82 5.68
N VAL A 96 16.06 2.80 4.49
CA VAL A 96 15.37 3.03 3.22
C VAL A 96 15.01 1.71 2.54
N ILE A 97 15.98 0.81 2.41
CA ILE A 97 15.81 -0.43 1.62
C ILE A 97 14.82 -1.38 2.32
N ASN A 98 14.93 -1.56 3.65
CA ASN A 98 14.08 -2.52 4.35
C ASN A 98 12.59 -2.16 4.23
N PRO A 99 12.15 -0.91 4.52
CA PRO A 99 10.76 -0.55 4.34
C PRO A 99 10.32 -0.56 2.87
N ALA A 100 11.19 -0.20 1.91
CA ALA A 100 10.85 -0.27 0.49
C ALA A 100 10.53 -1.70 0.04
N VAL A 101 11.34 -2.68 0.44
CA VAL A 101 11.08 -4.10 0.14
C VAL A 101 9.84 -4.60 0.88
N ALA A 102 9.65 -4.20 2.14
CA ALA A 102 8.45 -4.56 2.91
C ALA A 102 7.16 -4.08 2.22
N ILE A 103 7.11 -2.84 1.74
CA ILE A 103 5.98 -2.27 0.97
C ILE A 103 5.66 -3.12 -0.26
N ILE A 104 6.69 -3.51 -1.03
CA ILE A 104 6.50 -4.34 -2.23
C ILE A 104 5.96 -5.72 -1.84
N MET A 105 6.53 -6.35 -0.81
CA MET A 105 6.08 -7.67 -0.35
C MET A 105 4.65 -7.65 0.18
N GLU A 106 4.26 -6.58 0.86
CA GLU A 106 2.88 -6.39 1.33
C GLU A 106 1.91 -6.25 0.15
N ALA A 107 2.28 -5.49 -0.88
CA ALA A 107 1.47 -5.36 -2.10
C ALA A 107 1.36 -6.67 -2.88
N VAL A 108 2.44 -7.46 -2.94
CA VAL A 108 2.44 -8.80 -3.55
C VAL A 108 1.54 -9.74 -2.76
N ALA A 109 1.67 -9.76 -1.43
CA ALA A 109 0.83 -10.59 -0.56
C ALA A 109 -0.65 -10.24 -0.71
N PHE A 110 -1.02 -8.97 -0.59
CA PHE A 110 -2.40 -8.53 -0.78
C PHE A 110 -2.90 -8.85 -2.18
N GLY A 111 -2.11 -8.57 -3.22
CA GLY A 111 -2.47 -8.87 -4.61
C GLY A 111 -2.80 -10.35 -4.82
N ALA A 112 -1.98 -11.25 -4.26
CA ALA A 112 -2.17 -12.70 -4.34
C ALA A 112 -3.43 -13.15 -3.58
N VAL A 113 -3.59 -12.74 -2.32
CA VAL A 113 -4.75 -13.13 -1.50
C VAL A 113 -6.04 -12.55 -2.08
N ALA A 114 -6.06 -11.27 -2.45
CA ALA A 114 -7.21 -10.63 -3.06
C ALA A 114 -7.57 -11.23 -4.43
N PHE A 115 -6.60 -11.73 -5.19
CA PHE A 115 -6.88 -12.46 -6.44
C PHE A 115 -7.71 -13.73 -6.17
N ILE A 116 -7.35 -14.49 -5.13
CA ILE A 116 -8.05 -15.71 -4.72
C ILE A 116 -9.45 -15.38 -4.19
N PHE A 117 -9.55 -14.39 -3.29
CA PHE A 117 -10.79 -14.08 -2.58
C PHE A 117 -11.70 -13.05 -3.28
N LYS A 118 -11.32 -12.55 -4.47
CA LYS A 118 -11.98 -11.44 -5.17
C LYS A 118 -13.50 -11.54 -5.15
N LYS A 119 -14.08 -12.67 -5.59
CA LYS A 119 -15.53 -12.86 -5.70
C LYS A 119 -16.23 -12.87 -4.34
N ALA A 120 -15.59 -13.44 -3.32
CA ALA A 120 -16.14 -13.54 -1.96
C ALA A 120 -16.15 -12.18 -1.26
N MET A 121 -15.09 -11.38 -1.44
CA MET A 121 -14.98 -10.03 -0.87
C MET A 121 -16.10 -9.08 -1.31
N GLU A 122 -16.67 -9.28 -2.51
CA GLU A 122 -17.76 -8.42 -3.00
C GLU A 122 -19.08 -8.66 -2.25
N LYS A 123 -19.23 -9.86 -1.68
CA LYS A 123 -20.48 -10.35 -1.09
C LYS A 123 -20.46 -10.41 0.43
N HIS A 124 -19.31 -10.72 1.02
CA HIS A 124 -19.22 -11.07 2.44
C HIS A 124 -18.16 -10.24 3.17
N LEU A 125 -18.56 -9.62 4.28
CA LEU A 125 -17.65 -8.90 5.18
C LEU A 125 -16.59 -9.86 5.76
N LEU A 126 -16.97 -11.09 6.10
CA LEU A 126 -16.03 -12.08 6.62
C LEU A 126 -14.89 -12.36 5.63
N ALA A 127 -15.20 -12.44 4.33
CA ALA A 127 -14.17 -12.63 3.31
C ALA A 127 -13.20 -11.42 3.23
N GLN A 128 -13.69 -10.21 3.49
CA GLN A 128 -12.83 -9.02 3.57
C GLN A 128 -11.91 -9.07 4.78
N ILE A 129 -12.46 -9.39 5.96
CA ILE A 129 -11.69 -9.55 7.21
C ILE A 129 -10.61 -10.62 7.03
N THR A 130 -10.98 -11.80 6.53
CA THR A 130 -10.04 -12.91 6.27
C THR A 130 -8.97 -12.51 5.24
N THR A 131 -9.35 -11.81 4.17
CA THR A 131 -8.37 -11.33 3.17
C THR A 131 -7.35 -10.39 3.83
N GLY A 132 -7.81 -9.47 4.69
CA GLY A 132 -6.95 -8.51 5.37
C GLY A 132 -5.97 -9.19 6.32
N PHE A 133 -6.49 -10.13 7.12
CA PHE A 133 -5.69 -10.97 8.01
C PHE A 133 -4.59 -11.73 7.26
N LEU A 134 -5.00 -12.49 6.23
CA LEU A 134 -4.08 -13.33 5.47
C LEU A 134 -3.05 -12.50 4.70
N SER A 135 -3.45 -11.34 4.17
CA SER A 135 -2.54 -10.44 3.44
C SER A 135 -1.47 -9.89 4.38
N GLY A 136 -1.85 -9.43 5.57
CA GLY A 136 -0.90 -8.94 6.59
C GLY A 136 0.06 -10.03 7.04
N ALA A 137 -0.47 -11.22 7.39
CA ALA A 137 0.35 -12.35 7.81
C ALA A 137 1.32 -12.80 6.69
N LEU A 138 0.82 -12.94 5.46
CA LEU A 138 1.63 -13.35 4.32
C LEU A 138 2.69 -12.30 3.96
N GLY A 139 2.36 -11.01 4.05
CA GLY A 139 3.30 -9.90 3.77
C GLY A 139 4.55 -9.99 4.64
N ILE A 140 4.39 -10.23 5.94
CA ILE A 140 5.52 -10.35 6.87
C ILE A 140 6.34 -11.61 6.58
N VAL A 141 5.69 -12.73 6.25
CA VAL A 141 6.41 -13.96 5.86
C VAL A 141 7.22 -13.75 4.59
N LEU A 142 6.64 -13.14 3.56
CA LEU A 142 7.34 -12.84 2.30
C LEU A 142 8.52 -11.90 2.55
N TYR A 143 8.32 -10.83 3.32
CA TYR A 143 9.40 -9.92 3.69
C TYR A 143 10.51 -10.64 4.47
N ALA A 144 10.17 -11.46 5.47
CA ALA A 144 11.15 -12.22 6.26
C ALA A 144 12.01 -13.16 5.42
N VAL A 145 11.40 -13.85 4.45
CA VAL A 145 12.10 -14.74 3.51
C VAL A 145 13.07 -13.93 2.64
N ILE A 146 12.59 -12.86 2.00
CA ILE A 146 13.42 -12.01 1.15
C ILE A 146 14.54 -11.35 1.97
N ALA A 147 14.24 -10.84 3.16
CA ALA A 147 15.23 -10.24 4.04
C ALA A 147 16.30 -11.23 4.52
N SER A 148 15.92 -12.48 4.76
CA SER A 148 16.87 -13.54 5.08
C SER A 148 17.81 -13.86 3.91
N VAL A 149 17.27 -13.93 2.68
CA VAL A 149 18.04 -14.28 1.48
C VAL A 149 19.00 -13.17 1.07
N PHE A 150 18.56 -11.91 1.14
CA PHE A 150 19.32 -10.75 0.65
C PHE A 150 20.16 -10.04 1.72
N GLY A 151 20.32 -10.62 2.91
CA GLY A 151 21.22 -10.03 3.89
C GLY A 151 20.65 -8.81 4.64
N MET A 152 19.33 -8.64 4.70
CA MET A 152 18.73 -7.37 5.15
C MET A 152 18.48 -7.32 6.66
N GLY A 153 19.05 -6.31 7.32
CA GLY A 153 18.89 -6.09 8.76
C GLY A 153 19.35 -7.29 9.60
N LYS A 154 18.58 -7.62 10.64
CA LYS A 154 18.91 -8.74 11.56
C LYS A 154 18.55 -10.12 11.01
N TRP A 155 17.74 -10.22 9.95
CA TRP A 155 17.18 -11.49 9.46
C TRP A 155 18.19 -12.59 9.11
N PRO A 156 19.37 -12.29 8.54
CA PRO A 156 20.37 -13.32 8.25
C PRO A 156 21.02 -13.89 9.52
N MET A 157 21.04 -13.13 10.61
CA MET A 157 21.70 -13.50 11.87
C MET A 157 20.76 -14.26 12.82
N LEU A 158 19.45 -14.20 12.58
CA LEU A 158 18.47 -14.94 13.36
C LEU A 158 18.52 -16.42 12.99
N ASP A 159 18.48 -17.27 14.01
CA ASP A 159 18.21 -18.69 13.85
C ASP A 159 16.73 -18.92 13.47
N MET A 160 16.36 -20.17 13.18
CA MET A 160 14.99 -20.47 12.73
C MET A 160 13.94 -20.10 13.78
N ALA A 161 14.23 -20.32 15.07
CA ALA A 161 13.35 -19.97 16.17
C ALA A 161 13.16 -18.44 16.27
N GLY A 162 14.24 -17.66 16.21
CA GLY A 162 14.19 -16.20 16.25
C GLY A 162 13.49 -15.59 15.03
N LYS A 163 13.59 -16.21 13.85
CA LYS A 163 12.82 -15.80 12.66
C LYS A 163 11.32 -16.01 12.88
N ILE A 164 10.92 -17.18 13.37
CA ILE A 164 9.50 -17.49 13.65
C ILE A 164 8.94 -16.53 14.71
N ASP A 165 9.68 -16.32 15.81
CA ASP A 165 9.27 -15.40 16.86
C ASP A 165 9.11 -13.95 16.35
N THR A 166 10.08 -13.48 15.54
CA THR A 166 9.99 -12.16 14.90
C THR A 166 8.79 -12.07 13.96
N ILE A 167 8.53 -13.10 13.14
CA ILE A 167 7.36 -13.16 12.25
C ILE A 167 6.06 -13.09 13.03
N ILE A 168 5.94 -13.82 14.15
CA ILE A 168 4.71 -13.86 14.94
C ILE A 168 4.49 -12.52 15.65
N SER A 169 5.52 -12.02 16.35
CA SER A 169 5.43 -10.78 17.14
C SER A 169 5.16 -9.54 16.28
N THR A 170 5.72 -9.48 15.07
CA THR A 170 5.48 -8.36 14.14
C THR A 170 4.27 -8.58 13.24
N GLY A 171 4.03 -9.81 12.80
CA GLY A 171 2.96 -10.16 11.87
C GLY A 171 1.58 -10.14 12.48
N TRP A 172 1.43 -10.51 13.76
CA TRP A 172 0.12 -10.55 14.41
C TRP A 172 -0.56 -9.17 14.49
N PRO A 173 0.11 -8.09 14.96
CA PRO A 173 -0.46 -6.75 14.92
C PRO A 173 -0.84 -6.29 13.51
N VAL A 174 -0.04 -6.60 12.50
CA VAL A 174 -0.30 -6.22 11.09
C VAL A 174 -1.49 -6.98 10.54
N ALA A 175 -1.62 -8.28 10.81
CA ALA A 175 -2.75 -9.09 10.38
C ALA A 175 -4.07 -8.61 11.02
N LEU A 176 -4.04 -8.26 12.31
CA LEU A 176 -5.21 -7.69 12.99
C LEU A 176 -5.59 -6.32 12.43
N ALA A 177 -4.61 -5.43 12.25
CA ALA A 177 -4.85 -4.13 11.65
C ALA A 177 -5.45 -4.28 10.24
N GLY A 178 -4.83 -5.12 9.40
CA GLY A 178 -5.29 -5.43 8.05
C GLY A 178 -6.72 -5.98 7.99
N SER A 179 -7.12 -6.81 8.96
CA SER A 179 -8.48 -7.35 9.07
C SER A 179 -9.54 -6.24 9.16
N ILE A 180 -9.26 -5.22 9.96
CA ILE A 180 -10.17 -4.10 10.21
C ILE A 180 -10.09 -3.10 9.05
N THR A 181 -8.87 -2.70 8.68
CA THR A 181 -8.65 -1.63 7.71
C THR A 181 -9.00 -2.04 6.29
N LEU A 182 -8.91 -3.33 5.93
CA LEU A 182 -9.37 -3.81 4.62
C LEU A 182 -10.86 -3.51 4.44
N ALA A 183 -11.69 -3.88 5.42
CA ALA A 183 -13.13 -3.68 5.32
C ALA A 183 -13.45 -2.18 5.16
N ILE A 184 -12.83 -1.34 5.99
CA ILE A 184 -12.98 0.12 5.92
C ILE A 184 -12.59 0.64 4.53
N GLY A 185 -11.40 0.30 4.04
CA GLY A 185 -10.92 0.73 2.73
C GLY A 185 -11.82 0.25 1.59
N TYR A 186 -12.28 -1.00 1.64
CA TYR A 186 -13.18 -1.55 0.64
C TYR A 186 -14.52 -0.81 0.58
N TYR A 187 -15.11 -0.49 1.73
CA TYR A 187 -16.34 0.30 1.79
C TYR A 187 -16.14 1.75 1.34
N LEU A 188 -15.05 2.40 1.76
CA LEU A 188 -14.72 3.77 1.33
C LEU A 188 -14.61 3.85 -0.20
N GLY A 189 -13.92 2.91 -0.83
CA GLY A 189 -13.82 2.88 -2.28
C GLY A 189 -15.16 2.54 -2.96
N LYS A 190 -15.94 1.60 -2.42
CA LYS A 190 -17.27 1.24 -2.95
C LYS A 190 -18.26 2.41 -2.92
N PHE A 191 -18.32 3.17 -1.82
CA PHE A 191 -19.21 4.33 -1.67
C PHE A 191 -18.67 5.60 -2.33
N GLY A 192 -17.35 5.72 -2.47
CA GLY A 192 -16.71 6.81 -3.23
C GLY A 192 -16.90 6.65 -4.74
N MET A 193 -17.01 5.41 -5.24
CA MET A 193 -17.03 5.13 -6.69
C MET A 193 -18.17 5.81 -7.46
N PRO A 194 -19.44 5.83 -7.00
CA PRO A 194 -20.51 6.53 -7.72
C PRO A 194 -20.24 8.03 -7.84
N LYS A 195 -19.72 8.66 -6.78
CA LYS A 195 -19.35 10.07 -6.78
C LYS A 195 -18.20 10.34 -7.74
N LEU A 196 -17.17 9.49 -7.74
CA LEU A 196 -16.02 9.61 -8.63
C LEU A 196 -16.41 9.38 -10.11
N ALA A 197 -17.29 8.42 -10.37
CA ALA A 197 -17.81 8.16 -11.70
C ALA A 197 -18.63 9.34 -12.23
N ASN A 198 -19.54 9.89 -11.41
CA ASN A 198 -20.31 11.08 -11.75
C ASN A 198 -19.43 12.32 -11.96
N PHE A 199 -18.38 12.47 -11.15
CA PHE A 199 -17.43 13.57 -11.30
C PHE A 199 -16.63 13.45 -12.62
N LYS A 200 -16.20 12.24 -12.96
CA LYS A 200 -15.51 11.97 -14.24
C LYS A 200 -16.40 12.24 -15.46
N THR A 201 -17.69 11.89 -15.41
CA THR A 201 -18.61 12.11 -16.53
C THR A 201 -19.05 13.56 -16.64
N SER A 202 -19.35 14.21 -15.51
CA SER A 202 -19.86 15.58 -15.49
C SER A 202 -18.75 16.63 -15.67
N TYR A 203 -17.55 16.36 -15.14
CA TYR A 203 -16.43 17.29 -15.14
C TYR A 203 -15.10 16.59 -15.51
N PRO A 204 -14.97 16.05 -16.73
CA PRO A 204 -13.81 15.24 -17.11
C PRO A 204 -12.48 16.00 -16.97
N ARG A 205 -12.44 17.26 -17.38
CA ARG A 205 -11.22 18.10 -17.25
C ARG A 205 -10.80 18.27 -15.79
N ALA A 206 -11.74 18.60 -14.91
CA ALA A 206 -11.46 18.75 -13.49
C ALA A 206 -10.99 17.45 -12.85
N TYR A 207 -11.58 16.30 -13.23
CA TYR A 207 -11.14 14.98 -12.77
C TYR A 207 -9.68 14.67 -13.14
N TYR A 208 -9.28 14.90 -14.39
CA TYR A 208 -7.90 14.66 -14.81
C TYR A 208 -6.92 15.66 -14.22
N ILE A 209 -7.28 16.94 -14.14
CA ILE A 209 -6.45 17.99 -13.53
C ILE A 209 -6.23 17.69 -12.04
N THR A 210 -7.29 17.42 -11.29
CA THR A 210 -7.17 17.12 -9.85
C THR A 210 -6.31 15.88 -9.62
N SER A 211 -6.49 14.82 -10.41
CA SER A 211 -5.67 13.61 -10.31
C SER A 211 -4.19 13.90 -10.62
N ALA A 212 -3.90 14.68 -11.67
CA ALA A 212 -2.54 15.08 -12.01
C ALA A 212 -1.91 15.95 -10.93
N VAL A 213 -2.64 16.94 -10.42
CA VAL A 213 -2.20 17.80 -9.31
C VAL A 213 -1.91 16.97 -8.07
N THR A 214 -2.77 16.00 -7.71
CA THR A 214 -2.52 15.11 -6.57
C THR A 214 -1.22 14.34 -6.76
N VAL A 215 -1.02 13.67 -7.90
CA VAL A 215 0.22 12.93 -8.17
C VAL A 215 1.42 13.88 -8.08
N ILE A 216 1.42 14.98 -8.84
CA ILE A 216 2.54 15.94 -8.86
C ILE A 216 2.83 16.45 -7.44
N SER A 217 1.81 16.82 -6.67
CA SER A 217 1.98 17.30 -5.30
C SER A 217 2.62 16.24 -4.40
N CYS A 218 2.22 14.96 -4.51
CA CYS A 218 2.83 13.89 -3.75
C CYS A 218 4.34 13.78 -4.03
N TRP A 219 4.79 13.92 -5.27
CA TRP A 219 6.20 13.77 -5.64
C TRP A 219 7.03 15.05 -5.41
N VAL A 220 6.44 16.23 -5.61
CA VAL A 220 7.15 17.52 -5.52
C VAL A 220 7.32 17.95 -4.06
N ILE A 221 6.30 17.78 -3.21
CA ILE A 221 6.34 18.23 -1.82
C ILE A 221 7.58 17.66 -1.09
N PRO A 222 7.84 16.33 -1.11
CA PRO A 222 9.05 15.75 -0.52
C PRO A 222 10.36 16.34 -1.03
N ALA A 223 10.46 16.58 -2.33
CA ALA A 223 11.67 17.11 -2.95
C ALA A 223 11.95 18.56 -2.52
N VAL A 224 10.89 19.38 -2.37
CA VAL A 224 11.02 20.78 -1.95
C VAL A 224 11.41 20.91 -0.48
N PHE A 225 10.90 20.05 0.41
CA PHE A 225 11.25 20.09 1.83
C PHE A 225 12.76 19.92 2.08
N HIS A 226 13.49 19.25 1.19
CA HIS A 226 14.95 19.13 1.28
C HIS A 226 15.71 20.43 0.90
N LEU A 227 15.18 21.22 -0.04
CA LEU A 227 15.86 22.42 -0.54
C LEU A 227 15.75 23.62 0.42
N GLY A 228 14.86 23.57 1.40
CA GLY A 228 14.61 24.66 2.35
C GLY A 228 15.17 24.43 3.76
N GLY A 229 15.88 23.32 3.98
CA GLY A 229 16.51 22.94 5.26
C GLY A 229 18.01 23.12 5.25
#